data_AF-A0A978S6P5-F1
#
_entry.id   AF-A0A978S6P5-F1
#
_cell.length_a   1.000
_cell.length_b   1.000
_cell.length_c   1.000
_cell.angle_alpha   90.00
_cell.angle_beta   90.00
_cell.angle_gamma   90.00
#
_symmetry.space_group_name_H-M   'P 1'
#
loop_
_entity.id
_entity.type
_entity.pdbx_description
1 polymer ?
#
loop_
_entity_poly.entity_id
_entity_poly.type
_entity_poly.pdbx_seq_one_letter_code
_entity_poly.pdbx_strand_id
1 'polypeptide(L)'
;MILFKKITDENLEKINNFQEIELLKAVNTYNKAALIISEYLYNCPDLLEQYPEISESFREIRMGIEEAEKRYNIKINQRKKNQEEQTNQKLYEEDQKRQEAATYEQYLQQERRNRGLRYGVPPMDKYSCPVEFPIRATANLAEPDSRGIYYYPDERDVEVYWCFSSREEAEADNFRRPYKTPPKRHAT
;
A
#
# COMPACT_ATOMS: atom_id res chain seq x y z
N MET A 1 -49.65 23.33 4.55
CA MET A 1 -49.24 21.96 4.20
C MET A 1 -48.14 21.83 3.14
N ILE A 2 -48.09 22.66 2.09
CA ILE A 2 -47.12 22.51 0.98
C ILE A 2 -45.69 22.97 1.35
N LEU A 3 -45.54 23.99 2.19
CA LEU A 3 -44.23 24.58 2.51
C LEU A 3 -43.35 23.69 3.39
N PHE A 4 -43.87 23.16 4.50
CA PHE A 4 -43.09 22.31 5.41
C PHE A 4 -42.68 21.00 4.75
N LYS A 5 -43.62 20.29 4.12
CA LYS A 5 -43.33 19.05 3.39
C LYS A 5 -42.28 19.24 2.29
N LYS A 6 -42.34 20.36 1.56
CA LYS A 6 -41.36 20.70 0.52
C LYS A 6 -39.97 21.02 1.09
N ILE A 7 -39.89 21.70 2.23
CA ILE A 7 -38.63 21.92 2.95
C ILE A 7 -38.05 20.60 3.45
N THR A 8 -38.87 19.67 3.92
CA THR A 8 -38.41 18.37 4.40
C THR A 8 -37.94 17.48 3.25
N ASP A 9 -38.72 17.35 2.18
CA ASP A 9 -38.37 16.52 1.02
C ASP A 9 -37.10 17.05 0.32
N GLU A 10 -36.95 18.37 0.16
CA GLU A 10 -35.73 19.00 -0.40
C GLU A 10 -34.50 18.81 0.50
N ASN A 11 -34.69 18.68 1.82
CA ASN A 11 -33.59 18.42 2.76
C ASN A 11 -33.22 16.93 2.83
N LEU A 12 -34.21 16.03 2.74
CA LEU A 12 -34.00 14.59 2.69
C LEU A 12 -33.27 14.15 1.42
N GLU A 13 -33.60 14.72 0.25
CA GLU A 13 -32.85 14.45 -0.98
C GLU A 13 -31.40 14.93 -0.90
N LYS A 14 -31.13 16.04 -0.21
CA LYS A 14 -29.76 16.55 0.00
C LYS A 14 -28.94 15.66 0.93
N ILE A 15 -29.54 15.15 2.01
CA ILE A 15 -28.88 14.23 2.95
C ILE A 15 -28.34 13.00 2.23
N ASN A 16 -29.01 12.54 1.17
CA ASN A 16 -28.59 11.36 0.42
C ASN A 16 -27.19 11.51 -0.21
N ASN A 17 -26.78 12.74 -0.49
CA ASN A 17 -25.54 13.06 -1.19
C ASN A 17 -24.42 13.54 -0.27
N PHE A 18 -24.66 13.65 1.04
CA PHE A 18 -23.68 14.20 1.99
C PHE A 18 -22.52 13.26 2.28
N GLN A 19 -21.32 13.83 2.42
CA GLN A 19 -20.14 13.15 2.93
C GLN A 19 -20.23 12.95 4.45
N GLU A 20 -19.38 12.10 5.02
CA GLU A 20 -19.44 11.70 6.44
C GLU A 20 -19.43 12.90 7.41
N ILE A 21 -18.57 13.89 7.17
CA ILE A 21 -18.48 15.11 7.98
C ILE A 21 -19.74 15.96 7.87
N GLU A 22 -20.35 15.99 6.69
CA GLU A 22 -21.57 16.75 6.41
C GLU A 22 -22.78 16.09 7.08
N LEU A 23 -22.85 14.76 7.08
CA LEU A 23 -23.84 13.99 7.82
C LEU A 23 -23.74 14.26 9.32
N LEU A 24 -22.53 14.26 9.90
CA LEU A 24 -22.33 14.56 11.32
C LEU A 24 -22.77 15.98 11.68
N LYS A 25 -22.52 16.97 10.81
CA LYS A 25 -23.00 18.35 10.99
C LYS A 25 -24.52 18.42 10.88
N ALA A 26 -25.12 17.71 9.94
CA ALA A 26 -26.57 17.66 9.77
C ALA A 26 -27.26 17.07 11.02
N VAL A 27 -26.80 15.92 11.52
CA VAL A 27 -27.31 15.29 12.75
C VAL A 27 -27.25 16.25 13.93
N ASN A 28 -26.10 16.90 14.16
CA ASN A 28 -25.97 17.88 15.24
C ASN A 28 -26.91 19.08 15.09
N THR A 29 -27.13 19.53 13.86
CA THR A 29 -28.01 20.67 13.57
C THR A 29 -29.48 20.30 13.81
N TYR A 30 -29.91 19.13 13.35
CA TYR A 30 -31.25 18.64 13.59
C TYR A 30 -31.52 18.36 15.07
N ASN A 31 -30.55 17.80 15.80
CA ASN A 31 -30.67 17.60 17.26
C ASN A 31 -30.83 18.92 18.02
N LYS A 32 -30.07 19.96 17.64
CA LYS A 32 -30.23 21.30 18.22
C LYS A 32 -31.60 21.91 17.91
N ALA A 33 -32.06 21.78 16.67
CA ALA A 33 -33.38 22.28 16.28
C ALA A 33 -34.50 21.54 17.04
N ALA A 34 -34.41 20.21 17.15
CA ALA A 34 -35.37 19.40 17.90
C ALA A 34 -35.41 19.81 19.39
N LEU A 35 -34.26 20.06 20.00
CA LEU A 35 -34.17 20.55 21.39
C LEU A 35 -34.87 21.90 21.57
N ILE A 36 -34.52 22.90 20.74
CA ILE A 36 -35.10 24.24 20.82
C ILE A 36 -36.63 24.18 20.72
N ILE A 37 -37.14 23.37 19.79
CA ILE A 37 -38.58 23.36 19.59
C ILE A 37 -39.29 22.51 20.65
N SER A 38 -38.65 21.45 21.15
CA SER A 38 -39.18 20.70 22.30
C SER A 38 -39.33 21.58 23.55
N GLU A 39 -38.37 22.48 23.79
CA GLU A 39 -38.42 23.45 24.89
C GLU A 39 -39.54 24.50 24.68
N TYR A 40 -39.70 24.96 23.43
CA TYR A 40 -40.76 25.93 23.10
C TYR A 40 -42.16 25.34 23.23
N LEU A 41 -42.35 24.09 22.81
CA LEU A 41 -43.63 23.37 22.92
C LEU A 41 -43.97 22.99 24.36
N TYR A 42 -42.97 22.66 25.18
CA TYR A 42 -43.17 22.44 26.62
C TYR A 42 -43.74 23.68 27.32
N ASN A 43 -43.29 24.87 26.92
CA ASN A 43 -43.73 26.14 27.49
C ASN A 43 -45.07 26.65 26.92
N CYS A 44 -45.58 26.05 25.84
CA CYS A 44 -46.80 26.47 25.15
C CYS A 44 -47.59 25.23 24.66
N PRO A 45 -48.22 24.47 25.58
CA PRO A 45 -48.83 23.17 25.25
C PRO A 45 -49.99 23.28 24.26
N ASP A 46 -50.76 24.38 24.32
CA ASP A 46 -51.94 24.61 23.47
C ASP A 46 -51.57 24.93 22.00
N LEU A 47 -50.29 25.19 21.72
CA LEU A 47 -49.80 25.54 20.38
C LEU A 47 -49.96 24.37 19.40
N LEU A 48 -49.88 23.12 19.89
CA LEU A 48 -50.08 21.91 19.08
C LEU A 48 -51.55 21.65 18.77
N GLU A 49 -52.47 22.10 19.64
CA GLU A 49 -53.91 22.06 19.36
C GLU A 49 -54.30 23.12 18.32
N GLN A 50 -53.67 24.30 18.37
CA GLN A 50 -53.93 25.38 17.42
C GLN A 50 -53.27 25.17 16.05
N TYR A 51 -52.12 24.49 16.00
CA TYR A 51 -51.34 24.31 14.77
C TYR A 51 -50.81 22.86 14.66
N PRO A 52 -51.67 21.88 14.30
CA PRO A 52 -51.29 20.47 14.18
C PRO A 52 -50.18 20.22 13.15
N GLU A 53 -49.96 21.13 12.19
CA GLU A 53 -48.88 21.06 11.20
C GLU A 53 -47.47 21.13 11.83
N ILE A 54 -47.37 21.71 13.03
CA ILE A 54 -46.12 21.74 13.80
C ILE A 54 -45.76 20.31 14.24
N SER A 55 -46.75 19.50 14.65
CA SER A 55 -46.56 18.10 15.05
C SER A 55 -46.06 17.22 13.90
N GLU A 56 -46.61 17.43 12.69
CA GLU A 56 -46.15 16.73 11.49
C GLU A 56 -44.71 17.12 11.11
N SER A 57 -44.35 18.40 11.25
CA SER A 57 -42.99 18.88 11.03
C SER A 57 -41.99 18.26 12.02
N PHE A 58 -42.40 18.01 13.28
CA PHE A 58 -41.56 17.27 14.25
C PHE A 58 -41.33 15.82 13.86
N ARG A 59 -42.38 15.15 13.42
CA ARG A 59 -42.31 13.76 12.96
C ARG A 59 -41.34 13.65 11.79
N GLU A 60 -41.43 14.58 10.85
CA GLU A 60 -40.54 14.68 9.69
C GLU A 60 -39.07 14.94 10.06
N ILE A 61 -38.80 15.86 11.00
CA ILE A 61 -37.44 16.09 11.52
C ILE A 61 -36.87 14.84 12.17
N ARG A 62 -37.66 14.11 12.99
CA ARG A 62 -37.22 12.87 13.63
C ARG A 62 -36.88 11.78 12.60
N MET A 63 -37.71 11.61 11.57
CA MET A 63 -37.39 10.68 10.48
C MET A 63 -36.10 11.05 9.75
N GLY A 64 -35.85 12.35 9.56
CA GLY A 64 -34.60 12.83 8.96
C GLY A 64 -33.35 12.54 9.82
N ILE A 65 -33.46 12.65 11.14
CA ILE A 65 -32.39 12.28 12.08
C ILE A 65 -32.10 10.79 11.99
N GLU A 66 -33.13 9.94 12.10
CA GLU A 66 -32.98 8.48 12.08
C GLU A 66 -32.34 7.99 10.77
N GLU A 67 -32.75 8.53 9.62
CA GLU A 67 -32.17 8.16 8.33
C GLU A 67 -30.72 8.65 8.18
N ALA A 68 -30.41 9.87 8.67
CA ALA A 68 -29.05 10.39 8.66
C ALA A 68 -28.11 9.54 9.54
N GLU A 69 -28.55 9.15 10.74
CA GLU A 69 -27.80 8.27 11.64
C GLU A 69 -27.57 6.89 11.02
N LYS A 70 -28.60 6.31 10.41
CA LYS A 70 -28.48 5.03 9.70
C LYS A 70 -27.44 5.09 8.59
N ARG A 71 -27.47 6.14 7.75
CA ARG A 71 -26.49 6.34 6.67
C ARG A 71 -25.08 6.57 7.18
N TYR A 72 -24.95 7.36 8.23
CA TYR A 72 -23.66 7.60 8.88
C TYR A 72 -23.05 6.29 9.39
N ASN A 73 -23.83 5.45 10.08
CA ASN A 73 -23.38 4.15 10.56
C ASN A 73 -22.98 3.20 9.42
N ILE A 74 -23.74 3.19 8.32
CA ILE A 74 -23.37 2.42 7.12
C ILE A 74 -22.02 2.88 6.57
N LYS A 75 -21.80 4.19 6.44
CA LYS A 75 -20.53 4.74 5.93
C LYS A 75 -19.36 4.43 6.84
N ILE A 76 -19.52 4.51 8.17
CA ILE A 76 -18.49 4.09 9.13
C ILE A 76 -18.13 2.62 8.93
N ASN A 77 -19.13 1.75 8.84
CA ASN A 77 -18.90 0.31 8.69
C ASN A 77 -18.22 -0.01 7.36
N GLN A 78 -18.60 0.66 6.27
CA GLN A 78 -17.92 0.55 4.97
C GLN A 78 -16.46 1.01 5.07
N ARG A 79 -16.19 2.15 5.72
CA ARG A 79 -14.82 2.64 5.91
C ARG A 79 -13.97 1.64 6.70
N LYS A 80 -14.51 1.08 7.78
CA LYS A 80 -13.82 0.08 8.60
C LYS A 80 -13.48 -1.17 7.78
N LYS A 81 -14.44 -1.71 7.03
CA LYS A 81 -14.21 -2.86 6.13
C LYS A 81 -13.14 -2.56 5.09
N ASN A 82 -13.18 -1.40 4.44
CA ASN A 82 -12.18 -1.02 3.46
C ASN A 82 -10.77 -0.89 4.08
N GLN A 83 -10.67 -0.37 5.32
CA GLN A 83 -9.39 -0.30 6.04
C GLN A 83 -8.85 -1.68 6.43
N GLU A 84 -9.73 -2.59 6.87
CA GLU A 84 -9.38 -3.97 7.17
C GLU A 84 -8.90 -4.72 5.91
N GLU A 85 -9.60 -4.57 4.78
CA GLU A 85 -9.22 -5.15 3.49
C GLU A 85 -7.85 -4.63 3.02
N GLN A 86 -7.62 -3.32 3.09
CA GLN A 86 -6.32 -2.72 2.74
C GLN A 86 -5.19 -3.23 3.64
N THR A 87 -5.46 -3.42 4.93
CA THR A 87 -4.47 -3.92 5.88
C THR A 87 -4.14 -5.39 5.59
N ASN A 88 -5.16 -6.21 5.37
CA ASN A 88 -4.99 -7.62 5.03
C ASN A 88 -4.25 -7.80 3.70
N GLN A 89 -4.54 -6.96 2.71
CA GLN A 89 -3.84 -6.99 1.43
C GLN A 89 -2.35 -6.68 1.60
N LYS A 90 -1.99 -5.65 2.38
CA LYS A 90 -0.59 -5.33 2.68
C LYS A 90 0.13 -6.48 3.40
N LEU A 91 -0.51 -7.08 4.39
CA LEU A 91 0.06 -8.22 5.12
C LEU A 91 0.30 -9.42 4.19
N TYR A 92 -0.63 -9.68 3.27
CA TYR A 92 -0.50 -10.75 2.29
C TYR A 92 0.66 -10.48 1.31
N GLU A 93 0.77 -9.26 0.79
CA GLU A 93 1.88 -8.86 -0.10
C GLU A 93 3.24 -8.94 0.62
N GLU A 94 3.31 -8.55 1.89
CA GLU A 94 4.51 -8.68 2.72
C GLU A 94 4.88 -10.15 3.00
N ASP A 95 3.88 -11.02 3.18
CA ASP A 95 4.12 -12.45 3.34
C ASP A 95 4.63 -13.09 2.04
N GLN A 96 4.00 -12.77 0.90
CA GLN A 96 4.48 -13.22 -0.41
C GLN A 96 5.93 -12.80 -0.66
N LYS A 97 6.28 -11.53 -0.44
CA LYS A 97 7.66 -11.05 -0.57
C LYS A 97 8.64 -11.79 0.33
N ARG A 98 8.23 -12.11 1.57
CA ARG A 98 9.06 -12.91 2.49
C ARG A 98 9.25 -14.34 1.99
N GLN A 99 8.19 -14.98 1.48
CA GLN A 99 8.29 -16.32 0.92
C GLN A 99 9.18 -16.35 -0.34
N GLU A 100 9.02 -15.38 -1.24
CA GLU A 100 9.86 -15.23 -2.43
C GLU A 100 11.33 -15.01 -2.06
N ALA A 101 11.61 -14.13 -1.08
CA ALA A 101 12.96 -13.89 -0.59
C ALA A 101 13.58 -15.16 0.03
N ALA A 102 12.82 -15.90 0.85
CA ALA A 102 13.28 -17.16 1.43
C ALA A 102 13.55 -18.23 0.35
N THR A 103 12.69 -18.31 -0.67
CA THR A 103 12.87 -19.22 -1.82
C THR A 103 14.12 -18.84 -2.61
N TYR A 104 14.32 -17.54 -2.87
CA TYR A 104 15.50 -17.03 -3.56
C TYR A 104 16.78 -17.30 -2.77
N GLU A 105 16.77 -17.14 -1.45
CA GLU A 105 17.92 -17.45 -0.61
C GLU A 105 18.27 -18.94 -0.64
N GLN A 106 17.27 -19.82 -0.60
CA GLN A 106 17.48 -21.27 -0.75
C GLN A 106 18.11 -21.60 -2.12
N TYR A 107 17.58 -21.00 -3.20
CA TYR A 107 18.14 -21.13 -4.53
C TYR A 107 19.59 -20.65 -4.59
N LEU A 108 19.90 -19.47 -4.03
CA LEU A 108 21.27 -18.94 -3.98
C LEU A 108 22.22 -19.86 -3.22
N GLN A 109 21.79 -20.38 -2.06
CA GLN A 109 22.59 -21.32 -1.28
C GLN A 109 22.85 -22.61 -2.06
N GLN A 110 21.87 -23.12 -2.80
CA GLN A 110 22.03 -24.29 -3.66
C GLN A 110 23.02 -24.02 -4.80
N GLU A 111 22.88 -22.88 -5.50
CA GLU A 111 23.78 -22.51 -6.60
C GLU A 111 25.23 -22.33 -6.14
N ARG A 112 25.43 -21.73 -4.97
CA ARG A 112 26.73 -21.62 -4.30
C ARG A 112 27.33 -22.99 -4.01
N ARG A 113 26.56 -23.90 -3.41
CA ARG A 113 27.00 -25.28 -3.12
C ARG A 113 27.37 -26.05 -4.38
N ASN A 114 26.54 -25.95 -5.43
CA ASN A 114 26.78 -26.63 -6.72
C ASN A 114 28.11 -26.20 -7.36
N ARG A 115 28.54 -24.96 -7.12
CA ARG A 115 29.77 -24.37 -7.68
C ARG A 115 30.95 -24.35 -6.71
N GLY A 116 30.75 -24.80 -5.47
CA GLY A 116 31.77 -24.74 -4.41
C GLY A 116 32.13 -23.32 -3.96
N LEU A 117 31.19 -22.37 -4.10
CA LEU A 117 31.36 -20.96 -3.76
C LEU A 117 30.71 -20.64 -2.41
N ARG A 118 31.20 -19.61 -1.71
CA ARG A 118 30.65 -19.12 -0.44
C ARG A 118 29.88 -17.83 -0.60
N TYR A 119 30.29 -16.98 -1.52
CA TYR A 119 29.78 -15.63 -1.73
C TYR A 119 29.22 -15.43 -3.12
N GLY A 120 28.71 -14.22 -3.39
CA GLY A 120 28.22 -13.82 -4.69
C GLY A 120 26.89 -14.47 -5.11
N VAL A 121 26.50 -14.19 -6.34
CA VAL A 121 25.21 -14.55 -6.95
C VAL A 121 25.41 -14.93 -8.41
N PRO A 122 24.48 -15.69 -9.02
CA PRO A 122 24.49 -15.90 -10.46
C PRO A 122 24.28 -14.57 -11.20
N PRO A 123 24.78 -14.46 -12.43
CA PRO A 123 24.54 -13.29 -13.27
C PRO A 123 23.08 -13.23 -13.74
N MET A 124 22.61 -12.03 -14.11
CA MET A 124 21.24 -11.85 -14.63
C MET A 124 21.10 -12.39 -16.06
N ASP A 125 22.16 -12.25 -16.84
CA ASP A 125 22.31 -12.81 -18.18
C ASP A 125 23.75 -13.26 -18.41
N LYS A 126 24.16 -13.52 -19.65
CA LYS A 126 25.53 -13.97 -19.94
C LYS A 126 26.62 -12.92 -19.68
N TYR A 127 26.29 -11.64 -19.57
CA TYR A 127 27.25 -10.52 -19.56
C TYR A 127 27.04 -9.54 -18.39
N SER A 128 25.90 -9.62 -17.69
CA SER A 128 25.51 -8.65 -16.67
C SER A 128 25.34 -9.27 -15.29
N CYS A 129 25.77 -8.52 -14.28
CA CYS A 129 25.55 -8.84 -12.88
C CYS A 129 24.44 -7.98 -12.28
N PRO A 130 23.76 -8.47 -11.24
CA PRO A 130 22.89 -7.64 -10.42
C PRO A 130 23.62 -6.39 -9.91
N VAL A 131 22.90 -5.28 -9.78
CA VAL A 131 23.48 -3.96 -9.42
C VAL A 131 24.24 -4.02 -8.09
N GLU A 132 23.75 -4.78 -7.12
CA GLU A 132 24.38 -4.98 -5.80
C GLU A 132 25.63 -5.86 -5.85
N PHE A 133 25.87 -6.58 -6.96
CA PHE A 133 26.96 -7.53 -7.15
C PHE A 133 27.78 -7.19 -8.41
N PRO A 134 28.39 -5.99 -8.51
CA PRO A 134 28.95 -5.47 -9.76
C PRO A 134 30.20 -6.20 -10.25
N ILE A 135 30.85 -7.00 -9.41
CA ILE A 135 32.12 -7.65 -9.76
C ILE A 135 31.84 -8.92 -10.56
N ARG A 136 32.25 -8.91 -11.82
CA ARG A 136 32.01 -9.99 -12.78
C ARG A 136 33.16 -10.98 -12.75
N ALA A 137 32.87 -12.23 -12.44
CA ALA A 137 33.84 -13.30 -12.41
C ALA A 137 33.65 -14.27 -13.57
N THR A 138 34.74 -14.70 -14.20
CA THR A 138 34.74 -15.69 -15.29
C THR A 138 34.88 -17.11 -14.76
N ALA A 139 34.37 -18.11 -15.49
CA ALA A 139 34.46 -19.51 -15.08
C ALA A 139 35.91 -20.01 -14.97
N ASN A 140 36.18 -20.88 -14.00
CA ASN A 140 37.35 -21.77 -14.05
C ASN A 140 37.10 -22.82 -15.13
N LEU A 141 37.82 -22.74 -16.26
CA LEU A 141 37.95 -23.89 -17.16
C LEU A 141 38.74 -24.98 -16.44
N ALA A 142 38.57 -26.25 -16.83
CA ALA A 142 38.96 -27.46 -16.09
C ALA A 142 40.47 -27.61 -15.70
N GLU A 143 41.31 -26.61 -15.90
CA GLU A 143 42.71 -26.60 -15.50
C GLU A 143 42.91 -25.97 -14.10
N PRO A 144 43.69 -26.61 -13.20
CA PRO A 144 43.92 -26.12 -11.83
C PRO A 144 44.52 -24.71 -11.72
N ASP A 145 45.19 -24.23 -12.77
CA ASP A 145 45.97 -22.99 -12.77
C ASP A 145 45.30 -21.82 -13.54
N SER A 146 44.20 -22.08 -14.25
CA SER A 146 43.38 -21.02 -14.87
C SER A 146 42.32 -20.51 -13.90
N ARG A 147 42.79 -19.99 -12.76
CA ARG A 147 41.95 -19.34 -11.74
C ARG A 147 41.16 -18.17 -12.33
N GLY A 148 39.86 -18.19 -12.09
CA GLY A 148 38.83 -17.28 -12.54
C GLY A 148 39.22 -15.85 -12.25
N ILE A 149 39.00 -15.00 -13.26
CA ILE A 149 39.37 -13.61 -13.22
C ILE A 149 38.12 -12.80 -12.90
N TYR A 150 38.25 -11.81 -12.01
CA TYR A 150 37.19 -10.84 -11.80
C TYR A 150 37.49 -9.47 -12.42
N TYR A 151 36.44 -8.81 -12.89
CA TYR A 151 36.44 -7.51 -13.55
C TYR A 151 35.37 -6.60 -12.95
N TYR A 152 35.65 -5.29 -12.87
CA TYR A 152 34.63 -4.29 -12.59
C TYR A 152 33.77 -4.02 -13.82
N PRO A 153 32.55 -3.47 -13.69
CA PRO A 153 31.60 -3.28 -14.79
C PRO A 153 32.15 -2.55 -16.03
N ASP A 154 33.11 -1.64 -15.87
CA ASP A 154 33.64 -0.77 -16.94
C ASP A 154 34.86 -1.34 -17.69
N GLU A 155 35.38 -2.49 -17.27
CA GLU A 155 36.73 -2.92 -17.67
C GLU A 155 36.79 -3.89 -18.85
N ARG A 156 35.70 -4.60 -19.12
CA ARG A 156 35.65 -5.59 -20.22
C ARG A 156 34.22 -5.99 -20.54
N ASP A 157 34.04 -6.66 -21.67
CA ASP A 157 32.85 -7.45 -21.95
C ASP A 157 33.26 -8.91 -21.94
N VAL A 158 32.85 -9.64 -20.91
CA VAL A 158 33.20 -11.05 -20.69
C VAL A 158 31.94 -11.79 -20.32
N GLU A 159 31.89 -13.06 -20.72
CA GLU A 159 30.85 -13.94 -20.23
C GLU A 159 31.03 -14.10 -18.71
N VAL A 160 29.99 -13.71 -17.98
CA VAL A 160 29.96 -13.71 -16.53
C VAL A 160 29.51 -15.10 -16.09
N TYR A 161 30.34 -15.73 -15.29
CA TYR A 161 30.02 -17.00 -14.65
C TYR A 161 29.40 -16.77 -13.27
N TRP A 162 29.89 -15.76 -12.54
CA TRP A 162 29.46 -15.45 -11.20
C TRP A 162 29.66 -13.97 -10.87
N CYS A 163 28.92 -13.44 -9.91
CA CYS A 163 28.91 -12.03 -9.53
C CYS A 163 29.20 -11.86 -8.05
N PHE A 164 30.05 -10.91 -7.68
CA PHE A 164 30.43 -10.63 -6.28
C PHE A 164 30.07 -9.20 -5.87
N SER A 165 29.76 -9.01 -4.59
CA SER A 165 29.47 -7.68 -4.04
C SER A 165 30.75 -6.85 -3.90
N SER A 166 31.86 -7.53 -3.59
CA SER A 166 33.12 -6.91 -3.22
C SER A 166 34.32 -7.73 -3.66
N ARG A 167 35.47 -7.07 -3.71
CA ARG A 167 36.74 -7.68 -4.11
C ARG A 167 37.11 -8.79 -3.13
N GLU A 168 36.84 -8.55 -1.86
CA GLU A 168 37.14 -9.44 -0.74
C GLU A 168 36.36 -10.75 -0.87
N GLU A 169 35.08 -10.69 -1.26
CA GLU A 169 34.28 -11.90 -1.54
C GLU A 169 34.85 -12.72 -2.71
N ALA A 170 35.20 -12.05 -3.81
CA ALA A 170 35.76 -12.71 -4.98
C ALA A 170 37.09 -13.41 -4.64
N GLU A 171 37.98 -12.72 -3.92
CA GLU A 171 39.27 -13.28 -3.50
C GLU A 171 39.11 -14.40 -2.47
N ALA A 172 38.12 -14.33 -1.57
CA ALA A 172 37.80 -15.39 -0.62
C ALA A 172 37.35 -16.69 -1.31
N ASP A 173 36.69 -16.58 -2.47
CA ASP A 173 36.29 -17.70 -3.33
C ASP A 173 37.34 -18.04 -4.41
N ASN A 174 38.59 -17.60 -4.24
CA ASN A 174 39.75 -17.87 -5.10
C ASN A 174 39.72 -17.23 -6.50
N PHE A 175 38.88 -16.22 -6.72
CA PHE A 175 38.97 -15.39 -7.93
C PHE A 175 40.06 -14.35 -7.78
N ARG A 176 40.78 -14.08 -8.87
CA ARG A 176 41.91 -13.14 -8.85
C ARG A 176 41.68 -11.97 -9.79
N ARG A 177 42.31 -10.86 -9.44
CA ARG A 177 42.47 -9.72 -10.34
C ARG A 177 43.37 -10.11 -11.52
N PRO A 178 43.11 -9.65 -12.75
CA PRO A 178 44.06 -9.86 -13.85
C PRO A 178 45.37 -9.11 -13.57
N TYR A 179 46.51 -9.69 -13.96
CA TYR A 179 47.84 -9.07 -13.78
C TYR A 179 48.02 -7.73 -14.52
N LYS A 180 47.23 -7.51 -15.58
CA LYS A 180 47.17 -6.25 -16.30
C LYS A 180 45.72 -5.79 -16.37
N THR A 181 45.44 -4.58 -15.89
CA THR A 181 44.12 -3.96 -16.02
C THR A 181 43.81 -3.76 -17.50
N PRO A 182 42.72 -4.32 -18.02
CA PRO A 182 42.33 -4.08 -19.40
C PRO A 182 41.96 -2.60 -19.59
N PRO A 183 42.11 -2.05 -20.81
CA PRO A 183 41.68 -0.69 -21.11
C PRO A 183 40.17 -0.55 -20.87
N LYS A 184 39.77 0.57 -20.24
CA LYS A 184 38.36 0.92 -20.04
C LYS A 184 37.66 1.06 -21.39
N ARG A 185 36.38 0.68 -21.49
CA ARG A 185 35.58 1.00 -22.68
C ARG A 185 35.48 2.53 -22.80
N HIS A 186 35.93 3.08 -23.93
CA HIS A 186 35.51 4.41 -24.35
C HIS A 186 34.06 4.28 -24.83
N ALA A 187 33.15 5.05 -24.26
CA ALA A 187 31.78 5.17 -24.75
C ALA A 187 31.83 5.79 -26.16
N THR A 188 31.54 4.99 -27.18
CA THR A 188 31.16 5.46 -28.53
C THR A 188 29.67 5.69 -28.59
#